data_AF-A0A958IZM0-F1
#
_entry.id   AF-A0A958IZM0-F1
#
_cell.length_a   1.000
_cell.length_b   1.000
_cell.length_c   1.000
_cell.angle_alpha   90.00
_cell.angle_beta   90.00
_cell.angle_gamma   90.00
#
_symmetry.space_group_name_H-M   'P 1'
#
loop_
_entity.id
_entity.type
_entity.pdbx_description
1 polymer ?
#
loop_
_entity_poly.entity_id
_entity_poly.type
_entity_poly.pdbx_seq_one_letter_code
_entity_poly.pdbx_strand_id
1 'polypeptide(L)'
;QQQNFEAAKGYFREITRRSPWDARAWEFLSVLYFQEGQPDSVILLLEEGLFSLPNEFSLLSLYGSALQQVNRISEAVDPLEKAHRLEPEDFNTIVSLGIVYDELKMYQPLDSLYQSALARFPNNALLLNNYSYSLSVRGVELEKALEMSQKALQNEPDNAAYYDTAGWIYFKMGHLEKARELIEQSLVMEPDNPEVIEHLGDVYEKLGNLDLAKQFWQQALELAPDNPELREKWLQN
;
A
#
# COMPACT_ATOMS: atom_id res chain seq x y z
N GLN A 1 -28.60 3.80 12.64
CA GLN A 1 -27.27 4.26 12.19
C GLN A 1 -27.29 4.66 10.71
N GLN A 2 -27.74 3.79 9.79
CA GLN A 2 -27.87 4.11 8.35
C GLN A 2 -28.73 5.34 8.01
N GLN A 3 -29.85 5.57 8.69
CA GLN A 3 -30.67 6.79 8.48
C GLN A 3 -29.92 8.10 8.79
N ASN A 4 -28.96 8.07 9.71
CA ASN A 4 -28.16 9.24 10.04
C ASN A 4 -27.09 9.51 8.97
N PHE A 5 -26.58 8.46 8.31
CA PHE A 5 -25.64 8.58 7.20
C PHE A 5 -26.28 9.22 5.97
N GLU A 6 -27.46 8.76 5.57
CA GLU A 6 -28.18 9.35 4.43
C GLU A 6 -28.55 10.82 4.66
N ALA A 7 -29.01 11.16 5.87
CA ALA A 7 -29.30 12.54 6.24
C ALA A 7 -28.03 13.42 6.20
N ALA A 8 -26.90 12.91 6.70
CA ALA A 8 -25.62 13.62 6.67
C ALA A 8 -25.11 13.81 5.24
N LYS A 9 -25.19 12.79 4.37
CA LYS A 9 -24.82 12.90 2.95
C LYS A 9 -25.66 13.96 2.24
N GLY A 10 -26.98 13.95 2.46
CA GLY A 10 -27.88 14.96 1.91
C GLY A 10 -27.54 16.38 2.38
N TYR A 11 -27.23 16.53 3.67
CA TYR A 11 -26.82 17.82 4.25
C TYR A 11 -25.52 18.35 3.63
N PHE A 12 -24.46 17.54 3.58
CA PHE A 12 -23.19 17.97 3.00
C PHE A 12 -23.27 18.19 1.50
N ARG A 13 -24.05 17.38 0.77
CA ARG A 13 -24.30 17.59 -0.67
C ARG A 13 -24.99 18.94 -0.95
N GLU A 14 -25.87 19.39 -0.07
CA GLU A 14 -26.47 20.71 -0.22
C GLU A 14 -25.45 21.83 0.04
N ILE A 15 -24.54 21.64 1.01
CA ILE A 15 -23.45 22.59 1.26
C ILE A 15 -22.51 22.66 0.06
N THR A 16 -22.09 21.53 -0.52
CA THR A 16 -21.18 21.55 -1.68
C THR A 16 -21.79 22.29 -2.87
N ARG A 17 -23.11 22.23 -3.05
CA ARG A 17 -23.83 23.00 -4.10
C ARG A 17 -23.95 24.49 -3.79
N ARG A 18 -24.24 24.85 -2.54
CA ARG A 18 -24.44 26.26 -2.12
C ARG A 18 -23.14 27.00 -1.87
N SER A 19 -22.11 26.27 -1.47
CA SER A 19 -20.79 26.79 -1.10
C SER A 19 -19.71 25.87 -1.66
N PRO A 20 -19.52 25.84 -3.00
CA PRO A 20 -18.51 24.97 -3.63
C PRO A 20 -17.08 25.22 -3.15
N TRP A 21 -16.82 26.38 -2.55
CA TRP A 21 -15.54 26.75 -1.95
C TRP A 21 -15.31 26.15 -0.55
N ASP A 22 -16.30 25.51 0.09
CA ASP A 22 -16.12 24.86 1.39
C ASP A 22 -15.55 23.46 1.22
N ALA A 23 -14.21 23.38 1.20
CA ALA A 23 -13.45 22.13 1.10
C ALA A 23 -13.91 21.05 2.09
N ARG A 24 -14.27 21.43 3.32
CA ARG A 24 -14.66 20.47 4.36
C ARG A 24 -15.97 19.77 4.03
N ALA A 25 -16.89 20.44 3.34
CA ALA A 25 -18.14 19.82 2.93
C ALA A 25 -17.91 18.71 1.90
N TRP A 26 -17.00 18.94 0.95
CA TRP A 26 -16.55 17.92 0.00
C TRP A 26 -15.83 16.79 0.72
N GLU A 27 -14.89 17.12 1.62
CA GLU A 27 -14.12 16.14 2.40
C GLU A 27 -15.03 15.22 3.24
N PHE A 28 -15.93 15.79 4.04
CA PHE A 28 -16.86 15.00 4.85
C PHE A 28 -17.78 14.15 4.00
N LEU A 29 -18.26 14.67 2.87
CA LEU A 29 -19.10 13.89 1.98
C LEU A 29 -18.32 12.71 1.34
N SER A 30 -17.08 12.94 0.93
CA SER A 30 -16.18 11.88 0.42
C SER A 30 -15.92 10.80 1.46
N VAL A 31 -15.64 11.18 2.72
CA VAL A 31 -15.44 10.23 3.82
C VAL A 31 -16.69 9.37 4.05
N LEU A 32 -17.89 9.94 3.97
CA LEU A 32 -19.14 9.17 4.11
C LEU A 32 -19.31 8.14 2.98
N TYR A 33 -18.97 8.49 1.73
CA TYR A 33 -19.00 7.53 0.62
C TYR A 33 -17.94 6.44 0.74
N PHE A 34 -16.73 6.77 1.21
CA PHE A 34 -15.70 5.77 1.52
C PHE A 34 -16.16 4.78 2.59
N GLN A 35 -16.80 5.25 3.66
CA GLN A 35 -17.33 4.39 4.72
C GLN A 35 -18.42 3.42 4.24
N GLU A 36 -19.10 3.76 3.15
CA GLU A 36 -20.08 2.89 2.49
C GLU A 36 -19.47 1.97 1.43
N GLY A 37 -18.15 2.00 1.24
CA GLY A 37 -17.46 1.20 0.23
C GLY A 37 -17.78 1.63 -1.20
N GLN A 38 -18.01 2.93 -1.43
CA GLN A 38 -18.36 3.49 -2.74
C GLN A 38 -17.24 4.41 -3.29
N PRO A 39 -16.03 3.91 -3.54
CA PRO A 39 -14.92 4.74 -4.04
C PRO A 39 -15.19 5.37 -5.41
N ASP A 40 -15.94 4.71 -6.31
CA ASP A 40 -16.35 5.31 -7.58
C ASP A 40 -17.20 6.58 -7.38
N SER A 41 -18.06 6.60 -6.36
CA SER A 41 -18.85 7.79 -6.03
C SER A 41 -17.98 8.91 -5.46
N VAL A 42 -16.92 8.56 -4.72
CA VAL A 42 -15.93 9.52 -4.23
C VAL A 42 -15.19 10.17 -5.39
N ILE A 43 -14.76 9.40 -6.39
CA ILE A 43 -14.06 9.92 -7.58
C ILE A 43 -14.92 10.97 -8.27
N LEU A 44 -16.17 10.64 -8.63
CA LEU A 44 -17.07 11.58 -9.30
C LEU A 44 -17.34 12.83 -8.47
N LEU A 45 -17.48 12.67 -7.15
CA LEU A 45 -17.68 13.79 -6.23
C LEU A 45 -16.45 14.70 -6.18
N LEU A 46 -15.25 14.13 -6.14
CA LEU A 46 -14.01 14.89 -6.05
C LEU A 46 -13.62 15.53 -7.38
N GLU A 47 -13.97 14.94 -8.53
CA GLU A 47 -13.87 15.61 -9.83
C GLU A 47 -14.71 16.91 -9.86
N GLU A 48 -15.93 16.88 -9.30
CA GLU A 48 -16.79 18.06 -9.14
C GLU A 48 -16.18 19.09 -8.17
N GLY A 49 -15.70 18.64 -7.01
CA GLY A 49 -15.09 19.51 -6.01
C GLY A 49 -13.80 20.19 -6.50
N LEU A 50 -12.90 19.42 -7.11
CA LEU A 50 -11.63 19.90 -7.63
C LEU A 50 -11.79 20.85 -8.84
N PHE A 51 -12.94 20.84 -9.53
CA PHE A 51 -13.24 21.88 -10.52
C PHE A 51 -13.29 23.28 -9.88
N SER A 52 -13.84 23.39 -8.66
CA SER A 52 -13.92 24.65 -7.92
C SER A 52 -12.69 24.91 -7.04
N LEU A 53 -12.03 23.84 -6.60
CA LEU A 53 -10.94 23.85 -5.63
C LEU A 53 -9.71 23.05 -6.15
N PRO A 54 -9.08 23.46 -7.27
CA PRO A 54 -8.11 22.63 -7.98
C PRO A 54 -6.80 22.35 -7.22
N ASN A 55 -6.52 23.12 -6.16
CA ASN A 55 -5.33 23.00 -5.33
C ASN A 55 -5.68 22.75 -3.85
N GLU A 56 -6.86 22.22 -3.57
CA GLU A 56 -7.23 21.85 -2.21
C GLU A 56 -6.58 20.51 -1.84
N PHE A 57 -5.64 20.56 -0.91
CA PHE A 57 -4.80 19.43 -0.53
C PHE A 57 -5.63 18.20 -0.12
N SER A 58 -6.62 18.38 0.76
CA SER A 58 -7.42 17.25 1.28
C SER A 58 -8.20 16.54 0.18
N LEU A 59 -8.72 17.30 -0.79
CA LEU A 59 -9.49 16.74 -1.91
C LEU A 59 -8.57 16.01 -2.91
N LEU A 60 -7.39 16.56 -3.18
CA LEU A 60 -6.40 15.91 -4.04
C LEU A 60 -5.91 14.58 -3.45
N SER A 61 -5.61 14.57 -2.14
CA SER A 61 -5.16 13.37 -1.42
C SER A 61 -6.24 12.28 -1.38
N LEU A 62 -7.49 12.65 -1.06
CA LEU A 62 -8.63 11.73 -1.10
C LEU A 62 -8.91 11.22 -2.52
N TYR A 63 -8.72 12.05 -3.55
CA TYR A 63 -8.98 11.67 -4.93
C TYR A 63 -7.97 10.64 -5.41
N GLY A 64 -6.68 10.86 -5.14
CA GLY A 64 -5.62 9.89 -5.39
C GLY A 64 -5.87 8.55 -4.69
N SER A 65 -6.25 8.60 -3.41
CA SER A 65 -6.58 7.40 -2.62
C SER A 65 -7.78 6.64 -3.18
N ALA A 66 -8.81 7.35 -3.64
CA ALA A 66 -9.99 6.74 -4.26
C ALA A 66 -9.63 6.04 -5.57
N LEU A 67 -8.80 6.68 -6.40
CA LEU A 67 -8.31 6.11 -7.66
C LEU A 67 -7.48 4.85 -7.42
N GLN A 68 -6.63 4.82 -6.39
CA GLN A 68 -5.91 3.61 -5.98
C GLN A 68 -6.86 2.47 -5.62
N GLN A 69 -7.88 2.73 -4.81
CA GLN A 69 -8.82 1.71 -4.34
C GLN A 69 -9.58 1.02 -5.48
N VAL A 70 -9.82 1.71 -6.59
CA VAL A 70 -10.47 1.16 -7.80
C VAL A 70 -9.48 0.71 -8.87
N ASN A 71 -8.20 0.54 -8.52
CA ASN A 71 -7.13 0.10 -9.40
C ASN A 71 -6.90 1.02 -10.63
N ARG A 72 -7.25 2.32 -10.52
CA ARG A 72 -6.95 3.37 -11.52
C ARG A 72 -5.61 4.04 -11.20
N ILE A 73 -4.59 3.21 -11.01
CA ILE A 73 -3.29 3.59 -10.43
C ILE A 73 -2.60 4.71 -11.20
N SER A 74 -2.61 4.66 -12.54
CA SER A 74 -1.98 5.69 -13.38
C SER A 74 -2.60 7.07 -13.20
N GLU A 75 -3.90 7.15 -12.92
CA GLU A 75 -4.61 8.42 -12.76
C GLU A 75 -4.37 9.04 -11.38
N ALA A 76 -3.93 8.25 -10.39
CA ALA A 76 -3.65 8.71 -9.04
C ALA A 76 -2.35 9.52 -8.91
N VAL A 77 -1.42 9.40 -9.87
CA VAL A 77 -0.11 10.07 -9.84
C VAL A 77 -0.25 11.58 -9.75
N ASP A 78 -0.91 12.21 -10.72
CA ASP A 78 -1.05 13.66 -10.82
C ASP A 78 -1.69 14.32 -9.57
N PRO A 79 -2.83 13.85 -9.05
CA PRO A 79 -3.43 14.43 -7.86
C PRO A 79 -2.56 14.21 -6.61
N LEU A 80 -1.95 13.04 -6.41
CA LEU A 80 -1.09 12.78 -5.27
C LEU A 80 0.21 13.59 -5.32
N GLU A 81 0.81 13.76 -6.50
CA GLU A 81 1.97 14.65 -6.66
C GLU A 81 1.61 16.11 -6.37
N LYS A 82 0.41 16.57 -6.79
CA LYS A 82 -0.07 17.91 -6.44
C LYS A 82 -0.27 18.03 -4.93
N ALA A 83 -0.91 17.05 -4.30
CA ALA A 83 -1.09 17.01 -2.85
C ALA A 83 0.26 17.05 -2.11
N HIS A 84 1.23 16.24 -2.54
CA HIS A 84 2.57 16.22 -1.96
C HIS A 84 3.33 17.54 -2.17
N ARG A 85 3.14 18.23 -3.29
CA ARG A 85 3.73 19.58 -3.47
C ARG A 85 3.14 20.62 -2.53
N LEU A 86 1.86 20.50 -2.16
CA LEU A 86 1.18 21.41 -1.25
C LEU A 86 1.57 21.13 0.21
N GLU A 87 1.58 19.86 0.60
CA GLU A 87 1.96 19.39 1.94
C GLU A 87 3.02 18.29 1.83
N PRO A 88 4.31 18.64 1.68
CA PRO A 88 5.39 17.68 1.44
C PRO A 88 5.66 16.71 2.58
N GLU A 89 5.16 17.01 3.77
CA GLU A 89 5.36 16.21 4.97
C GLU A 89 4.12 15.40 5.36
N ASP A 90 3.03 15.50 4.58
CA ASP A 90 1.83 14.71 4.87
C ASP A 90 2.10 13.22 4.67
N PHE A 91 2.01 12.49 5.78
CA PHE A 91 2.35 11.09 5.86
C PHE A 91 1.49 10.22 4.95
N ASN A 92 0.18 10.46 4.92
CA ASN A 92 -0.76 9.64 4.14
C ASN A 92 -0.51 9.80 2.64
N THR A 93 -0.22 11.02 2.19
CA THR A 93 0.09 11.31 0.80
C THR A 93 1.44 10.70 0.40
N ILE A 94 2.46 10.75 1.27
CA ILE A 94 3.75 10.07 1.02
C ILE A 94 3.55 8.56 0.84
N VAL A 95 2.79 7.92 1.74
CA VAL A 95 2.52 6.47 1.66
C VAL A 95 1.74 6.14 0.39
N SER A 96 0.66 6.88 0.10
CA SER A 96 -0.18 6.64 -1.07
C SER A 96 0.61 6.82 -2.37
N LEU A 97 1.37 7.92 -2.49
CA LEU A 97 2.20 8.18 -3.67
C LEU A 97 3.32 7.15 -3.81
N GLY A 98 3.89 6.69 -2.70
CA GLY A 98 4.88 5.60 -2.68
C GLY A 98 4.31 4.31 -3.26
N ILE A 99 3.10 3.91 -2.87
CA ILE A 99 2.40 2.74 -3.43
C ILE A 99 2.16 2.93 -4.93
N VAL A 100 1.61 4.07 -5.36
CA VAL A 100 1.37 4.36 -6.79
C VAL A 100 2.66 4.24 -7.61
N TYR A 101 3.73 4.88 -7.15
CA TYR A 101 5.00 4.83 -7.87
C TYR A 101 5.59 3.43 -7.92
N ASP A 102 5.45 2.62 -6.87
CA ASP A 102 5.96 1.25 -6.86
C ASP A 102 5.18 0.34 -7.83
N GLU A 103 3.84 0.40 -7.80
CA GLU A 103 2.97 -0.35 -8.71
C GLU A 103 3.20 0.01 -10.19
N LEU A 104 3.43 1.30 -10.48
CA LEU A 104 3.77 1.79 -11.82
C LEU A 104 5.25 1.60 -12.18
N LYS A 105 6.05 1.01 -11.28
CA LYS A 105 7.50 0.80 -11.46
C LYS A 105 8.27 2.10 -11.71
N MET A 106 7.75 3.22 -11.23
CA MET A 106 8.37 4.54 -11.26
C MET A 106 9.40 4.66 -10.13
N TYR A 107 10.46 3.86 -10.21
CA TYR A 107 11.42 3.69 -9.12
C TYR A 107 12.25 4.94 -8.80
N GLN A 108 12.58 5.76 -9.80
CA GLN A 108 13.38 6.96 -9.58
C GLN A 108 12.65 8.03 -8.73
N PRO A 109 11.38 8.40 -9.02
CA PRO A 109 10.63 9.26 -8.12
C PRO A 109 10.26 8.57 -6.80
N LEU A 110 10.03 7.24 -6.79
CA LEU A 110 9.82 6.48 -5.54
C LEU A 110 11.00 6.60 -4.57
N ASP A 111 12.22 6.33 -5.05
CA ASP A 111 13.43 6.40 -4.26
C ASP A 111 13.63 7.84 -3.73
N SER A 112 13.37 8.85 -4.56
CA SER A 112 13.46 10.26 -4.17
C SER A 112 12.45 10.62 -3.07
N LEU A 113 11.21 10.13 -3.20
CA LEU A 113 10.13 10.35 -2.23
C LEU A 113 10.49 9.76 -0.87
N TYR A 114 10.86 8.47 -0.81
CA TYR A 114 11.19 7.80 0.44
C TYR A 114 12.47 8.36 1.08
N GLN A 115 13.49 8.69 0.30
CA GLN A 115 14.70 9.32 0.83
C GLN A 115 14.42 10.68 1.46
N SER A 116 13.58 11.51 0.82
CA SER A 116 13.14 12.78 1.38
C SER A 116 12.34 12.59 2.67
N ALA A 117 11.37 11.67 2.66
CA ALA A 117 10.53 11.37 3.81
C ALA A 117 11.33 10.83 5.00
N LEU A 118 12.25 9.88 4.78
CA LEU A 118 13.09 9.30 5.82
C LEU A 118 14.18 10.26 6.33
N ALA A 119 14.57 11.27 5.56
CA ALA A 119 15.40 12.36 6.06
C ALA A 119 14.70 13.21 7.13
N ARG A 120 13.35 13.19 7.18
CA ARG A 120 12.53 13.91 8.17
C ARG A 120 11.97 13.00 9.25
N PHE A 121 11.59 11.79 8.88
CA PHE A 121 11.03 10.79 9.77
C PHE A 121 11.94 9.54 9.83
N PRO A 122 13.19 9.66 10.30
CA PRO A 122 14.20 8.60 10.17
C PRO A 122 13.89 7.31 10.94
N ASN A 123 12.91 7.36 11.84
CA ASN A 123 12.50 6.23 12.68
C ASN A 123 11.05 5.82 12.40
N ASN A 124 10.39 6.34 11.36
CA ASN A 124 9.04 5.89 11.04
C ASN A 124 9.08 4.46 10.48
N ALA A 125 8.50 3.50 11.23
CA ALA A 125 8.63 2.08 10.91
C ALA A 125 7.95 1.72 9.58
N LEU A 126 6.79 2.31 9.27
CA LEU A 126 6.07 2.05 8.03
C LEU A 126 6.86 2.52 6.80
N LEU A 127 7.43 3.72 6.83
CA LEU A 127 8.23 4.23 5.70
C LEU A 127 9.52 3.42 5.52
N LEU A 128 10.17 3.04 6.64
CA LEU A 128 11.34 2.17 6.61
C LEU A 128 10.99 0.81 5.97
N ASN A 129 9.89 0.20 6.40
CA ASN A 129 9.41 -1.07 5.88
C ASN A 129 9.07 -0.97 4.39
N ASN A 130 8.18 -0.05 4.00
CA ASN A 130 7.72 0.07 2.61
C ASN A 130 8.88 0.33 1.64
N TYR A 131 9.85 1.18 2.03
CA TYR A 131 11.01 1.41 1.17
C TYR A 131 11.92 0.18 1.11
N SER A 132 12.15 -0.50 2.24
CA SER A 132 12.94 -1.74 2.26
C SER A 132 12.30 -2.86 1.43
N TYR A 133 10.98 -2.98 1.47
CA TYR A 133 10.23 -3.95 0.69
C TYR A 133 10.39 -3.68 -0.81
N SER A 134 10.15 -2.45 -1.28
CA SER A 134 10.37 -2.06 -2.70
C SER A 134 11.80 -2.37 -3.17
N LEU A 135 12.82 -2.02 -2.37
CA LEU A 135 14.22 -2.33 -2.67
C LEU A 135 14.46 -3.84 -2.81
N SER A 136 13.86 -4.64 -1.92
CA SER A 136 14.02 -6.09 -1.89
C SER A 136 13.36 -6.79 -3.08
N VAL A 137 12.14 -6.39 -3.46
CA VAL A 137 11.43 -6.91 -4.63
C VAL A 137 12.27 -6.68 -5.90
N ARG A 138 12.86 -5.49 -6.01
CA ARG A 138 13.76 -5.10 -7.12
C ARG A 138 15.14 -5.74 -7.05
N GLY A 139 15.55 -6.29 -5.90
CA GLY A 139 16.87 -6.89 -5.70
C GLY A 139 18.02 -5.87 -5.68
N VAL A 140 17.76 -4.63 -5.24
CA VAL A 140 18.77 -3.55 -5.23
C VAL A 140 18.99 -3.00 -3.83
N GLU A 141 20.22 -2.60 -3.52
CA GLU A 141 20.62 -2.08 -2.20
C GLU A 141 20.13 -2.96 -1.02
N LEU A 142 20.24 -4.29 -1.15
CA LEU A 142 19.67 -5.26 -0.20
C LEU A 142 20.20 -5.08 1.23
N GLU A 143 21.46 -4.67 1.41
CA GLU A 143 22.03 -4.38 2.72
C GLU A 143 21.35 -3.17 3.39
N LYS A 144 21.05 -2.13 2.62
CA LYS A 144 20.32 -0.95 3.11
C LYS A 144 18.86 -1.28 3.39
N ALA A 145 18.23 -2.09 2.54
CA ALA A 145 16.90 -2.62 2.79
C ALA A 145 16.86 -3.38 4.12
N LEU A 146 17.85 -4.25 4.37
CA LEU A 146 17.96 -5.01 5.61
C LEU A 146 18.11 -4.10 6.83
N GLU A 147 18.98 -3.08 6.77
CA GLU A 147 19.14 -2.11 7.88
C GLU A 147 17.82 -1.40 8.20
N MET A 148 17.10 -0.92 7.17
CA MET A 148 15.82 -0.25 7.36
C MET A 148 14.74 -1.19 7.91
N SER A 149 14.64 -2.41 7.37
CA SER A 149 13.69 -3.43 7.83
C SER A 149 13.94 -3.84 9.28
N GLN A 150 15.21 -4.05 9.67
CA GLN A 150 15.56 -4.34 11.07
C GLN A 150 15.18 -3.19 12.00
N LYS A 151 15.34 -1.94 11.56
CA LYS A 151 14.93 -0.76 12.32
C LYS A 151 13.41 -0.65 12.44
N ALA A 152 12.66 -1.00 11.40
CA ALA A 152 11.20 -1.07 11.45
C ALA A 152 10.73 -2.10 12.50
N LEU A 153 11.30 -3.32 12.48
CA LEU A 153 11.03 -4.36 13.48
C LEU A 153 11.44 -3.97 14.90
N GLN A 154 12.54 -3.23 15.07
CA GLN A 154 12.93 -2.74 16.40
C GLN A 154 11.93 -1.72 16.96
N ASN A 155 11.34 -0.89 16.09
CA ASN A 155 10.39 0.14 16.50
C ASN A 155 8.99 -0.44 16.74
N GLU A 156 8.59 -1.41 15.93
CA GLU A 156 7.28 -2.07 15.98
C GLU A 156 7.47 -3.59 15.83
N PRO A 157 7.84 -4.29 16.91
CA PRO A 157 8.16 -5.72 16.87
C PRO A 157 6.93 -6.62 16.68
N ASP A 158 5.73 -6.11 16.87
CA ASP A 158 4.48 -6.87 16.78
C ASP A 158 3.75 -6.66 15.43
N ASN A 159 4.52 -6.50 14.35
CA ASN A 159 3.98 -6.28 13.00
C ASN A 159 4.36 -7.43 12.05
N ALA A 160 3.38 -8.22 11.61
CA ALA A 160 3.58 -9.39 10.76
C ALA A 160 4.24 -9.02 9.41
N ALA A 161 3.74 -7.97 8.75
CA ALA A 161 4.28 -7.51 7.46
C ALA A 161 5.78 -7.15 7.54
N TYR A 162 6.27 -6.69 8.69
CA TYR A 162 7.68 -6.34 8.84
C TYR A 162 8.56 -7.59 8.96
N TYR A 163 8.05 -8.68 9.52
CA TYR A 163 8.72 -9.98 9.51
C TYR A 163 8.78 -10.55 8.09
N ASP A 164 7.70 -10.45 7.33
CA ASP A 164 7.68 -10.87 5.94
C ASP A 164 8.71 -10.11 5.10
N THR A 165 8.71 -8.77 5.14
CA THR A 165 9.72 -7.93 4.45
C THR A 165 11.15 -8.33 4.82
N ALA A 166 11.44 -8.49 6.11
CA ALA A 166 12.77 -8.91 6.56
C ALA A 166 13.15 -10.28 5.99
N GLY A 167 12.22 -11.23 6.03
CA GLY A 167 12.41 -12.57 5.48
C GLY A 167 12.62 -12.56 3.96
N TRP A 168 11.85 -11.75 3.23
CA TRP A 168 12.00 -11.59 1.79
C TRP A 168 13.35 -10.97 1.41
N ILE A 169 13.85 -10.00 2.19
CA ILE A 169 15.21 -9.48 2.02
C ILE A 169 16.25 -10.59 2.19
N TYR A 170 16.16 -11.39 3.26
CA TYR A 170 17.07 -12.53 3.47
C TYR A 170 16.97 -13.56 2.34
N PHE A 171 15.77 -13.81 1.81
CA PHE A 171 15.56 -14.68 0.66
C PHE A 171 16.31 -14.17 -0.58
N LYS A 172 16.17 -12.87 -0.89
CA LYS A 172 16.87 -12.22 -2.02
C LYS A 172 18.39 -12.22 -1.84
N MET A 173 18.89 -12.20 -0.61
CA MET A 173 20.31 -12.35 -0.28
C MET A 173 20.80 -13.81 -0.30
N GLY A 174 19.91 -14.79 -0.47
CA GLY A 174 20.23 -16.22 -0.47
C GLY A 174 20.34 -16.86 0.92
N HIS A 175 19.95 -16.16 1.98
CA HIS A 175 19.93 -16.66 3.34
C HIS A 175 18.62 -17.40 3.65
N LEU A 176 18.40 -18.51 2.94
CA LEU A 176 17.09 -19.19 2.85
C LEU A 176 16.53 -19.67 4.20
N GLU A 177 17.35 -20.23 5.07
CA GLU A 177 16.89 -20.68 6.40
C GLU A 177 16.40 -19.51 7.25
N LYS A 178 17.08 -18.35 7.17
CA LYS A 178 16.66 -17.17 7.91
C LYS A 178 15.40 -16.55 7.34
N ALA A 179 15.27 -16.56 6.01
CA ALA A 179 14.07 -16.16 5.32
C ALA A 179 12.86 -17.00 5.78
N ARG A 180 13.02 -18.33 5.82
CA ARG A 180 11.98 -19.26 6.30
C ARG A 180 11.52 -18.91 7.70
N GLU A 181 12.45 -18.78 8.66
CA GLU A 181 12.11 -18.47 10.06
C GLU A 181 11.27 -17.19 10.19
N LEU A 182 11.64 -16.13 9.48
CA LEU A 182 10.97 -14.83 9.58
C LEU A 182 9.60 -14.85 8.88
N ILE A 183 9.50 -15.46 7.70
CA ILE A 183 8.23 -15.56 6.97
C ILE A 183 7.27 -16.50 7.71
N GLU A 184 7.74 -17.60 8.30
CA GLU A 184 6.94 -18.46 9.18
C GLU A 184 6.44 -17.68 10.40
N GLN A 185 7.26 -16.81 10.98
CA GLN A 185 6.83 -15.95 12.07
C GLN A 185 5.74 -14.96 11.63
N SER A 186 5.88 -14.33 10.46
CA SER A 186 4.83 -13.49 9.87
C SER A 186 3.53 -14.26 9.69
N LEU A 187 3.60 -15.46 9.11
CA LEU A 187 2.43 -16.31 8.87
C LEU A 187 1.74 -16.76 10.16
N VAL A 188 2.50 -17.02 11.23
CA VAL A 188 1.89 -17.35 12.54
C VAL A 188 1.10 -16.17 13.11
N MET A 189 1.55 -14.94 12.86
CA MET A 189 0.88 -13.72 13.31
C MET A 189 -0.35 -13.41 12.44
N GLU A 190 -0.25 -13.60 11.12
CA GLU A 190 -1.32 -13.38 10.14
C GLU A 190 -1.45 -14.60 9.19
N PRO A 191 -2.24 -15.62 9.56
CA PRO A 191 -2.29 -16.91 8.84
C PRO A 191 -2.89 -16.88 7.44
N ASP A 192 -3.69 -15.86 7.12
CA ASP A 192 -4.52 -15.80 5.92
C ASP A 192 -4.02 -14.74 4.91
N ASN A 193 -2.74 -14.37 4.97
CA ASN A 193 -2.13 -13.44 4.01
C ASN A 193 -1.58 -14.21 2.78
N PRO A 194 -2.21 -14.10 1.59
CA PRO A 194 -1.77 -14.85 0.41
C PRO A 194 -0.36 -14.54 -0.06
N GLU A 195 0.11 -13.31 0.13
CA GLU A 195 1.47 -12.89 -0.26
C GLU A 195 2.54 -13.54 0.63
N VAL A 196 2.33 -13.55 1.95
CA VAL A 196 3.24 -14.21 2.91
C VAL A 196 3.29 -15.72 2.66
N ILE A 197 2.13 -16.33 2.37
CA ILE A 197 2.03 -17.75 2.02
C ILE A 197 2.80 -18.03 0.72
N GLU A 198 2.67 -17.16 -0.28
CA GLU A 198 3.44 -17.26 -1.53
C GLU A 198 4.94 -17.18 -1.29
N HIS A 199 5.41 -16.18 -0.53
CA HIS A 199 6.82 -16.02 -0.16
C HIS A 199 7.36 -17.27 0.53
N LEU A 200 6.58 -17.88 1.41
CA LEU A 200 6.98 -19.13 2.08
C LEU A 200 7.12 -20.28 1.08
N GLY A 201 6.20 -20.39 0.12
CA GLY A 201 6.30 -21.33 -1.00
C GLY A 201 7.59 -21.14 -1.80
N ASP A 202 7.94 -19.90 -2.14
CA ASP A 202 9.17 -19.55 -2.86
C ASP A 202 10.44 -19.92 -2.06
N VAL A 203 10.42 -19.70 -0.75
CA VAL A 203 11.51 -20.12 0.14
C VAL A 203 11.66 -21.64 0.12
N TYR A 204 10.57 -22.40 0.25
CA TYR A 204 10.61 -23.86 0.22
C TYR A 204 11.07 -24.42 -1.13
N GLU A 205 10.70 -23.77 -2.25
CA GLU A 205 11.22 -24.11 -3.57
C GLU A 205 12.75 -23.99 -3.60
N LYS A 206 13.30 -22.85 -3.14
CA LYS A 206 14.75 -22.63 -3.12
C LYS A 206 15.50 -23.54 -2.15
N LEU A 207 14.84 -24.00 -1.08
CA LEU A 207 15.36 -25.01 -0.17
C LEU A 207 15.32 -26.43 -0.77
N GLY A 208 14.72 -26.61 -1.96
CA GLY A 208 14.60 -27.90 -2.65
C GLY A 208 13.41 -28.75 -2.20
N ASN A 209 12.47 -28.18 -1.44
CA ASN A 209 11.26 -28.86 -0.99
C ASN A 209 10.05 -28.44 -1.85
N LEU A 210 10.03 -28.96 -3.09
CA LEU A 210 9.01 -28.61 -4.08
C LEU A 210 7.60 -29.04 -3.66
N ASP A 211 7.46 -30.14 -2.92
CA ASP A 211 6.15 -30.61 -2.45
C ASP A 211 5.50 -29.63 -1.46
N LEU A 212 6.28 -29.07 -0.52
CA LEU A 212 5.78 -28.01 0.37
C LEU A 212 5.54 -26.71 -0.39
N ALA A 213 6.43 -26.33 -1.31
CA ALA A 213 6.27 -25.13 -2.12
C ALA A 213 4.91 -25.11 -2.84
N LYS A 214 4.54 -26.23 -3.48
CA LYS A 214 3.24 -26.39 -4.15
C LYS A 214 2.05 -26.28 -3.21
N GLN A 215 2.15 -26.82 -2.00
CA GLN A 215 1.06 -26.72 -1.01
C GLN A 215 0.82 -25.26 -0.62
N PHE A 216 1.89 -24.51 -0.36
CA PHE A 216 1.77 -23.09 -0.02
C PHE A 216 1.27 -22.26 -1.22
N TRP A 217 1.81 -22.44 -2.43
CA TRP A 217 1.30 -21.72 -3.60
C TRP A 217 -0.16 -22.05 -3.90
N GLN A 218 -0.59 -23.30 -3.71
CA GLN A 218 -2.01 -23.67 -3.83
C GLN A 218 -2.86 -22.94 -2.79
N GLN A 219 -2.43 -22.91 -1.52
CA GLN A 219 -3.14 -22.19 -0.46
C GLN A 219 -3.22 -20.67 -0.76
N ALA A 220 -2.13 -20.07 -1.23
CA ALA A 220 -2.12 -18.66 -1.64
C ALA A 220 -3.11 -18.40 -2.79
N LEU A 221 -3.16 -19.31 -3.78
CA LEU A 221 -4.09 -19.20 -4.91
C LEU A 221 -5.56 -19.41 -4.49
N GLU A 222 -5.83 -20.25 -3.49
CA GLU A 222 -7.19 -20.42 -2.93
C GLU A 222 -7.69 -19.13 -2.26
N LEU A 223 -6.79 -18.36 -1.63
CA LEU A 223 -7.10 -17.06 -1.02
C LEU A 223 -7.13 -15.91 -2.05
N ALA A 224 -6.34 -16.01 -3.12
CA ALA A 224 -6.23 -15.01 -4.19
C ALA A 224 -6.38 -15.63 -5.60
N PRO A 225 -7.59 -16.10 -5.97
CA PRO A 225 -7.80 -16.89 -7.20
C PRO A 225 -7.57 -16.11 -8.51
N ASP A 226 -7.59 -14.78 -8.43
CA ASP A 226 -7.39 -13.87 -9.56
C ASP A 226 -5.93 -13.45 -9.72
N ASN A 227 -4.99 -13.91 -8.87
CA ASN A 227 -3.57 -13.62 -9.01
C ASN A 227 -2.97 -14.43 -10.18
N PRO A 228 -2.53 -13.78 -11.27
CA PRO A 228 -2.00 -14.47 -12.45
C PRO A 228 -0.64 -15.12 -12.19
N GLU A 229 0.20 -14.54 -11.33
CA GLU A 229 1.55 -15.06 -11.03
C GLU A 229 1.45 -16.38 -10.24
N LEU A 230 0.57 -16.44 -9.24
CA LEU A 230 0.28 -17.67 -8.51
C LEU A 230 -0.28 -18.76 -9.43
N ARG A 231 -1.18 -18.39 -10.35
CA ARG A 231 -1.72 -19.33 -11.35
C ARG A 231 -0.63 -19.87 -12.27
N GLU A 232 0.30 -19.03 -12.69
CA GLU A 232 1.43 -19.44 -13.51
C GLU A 232 2.36 -20.40 -12.74
N LYS A 233 2.73 -20.06 -11.50
CA LYS A 233 3.56 -20.92 -10.63
C LYS A 233 2.93 -22.30 -10.43
N TRP A 234 1.62 -22.37 -10.22
CA TRP A 234 0.88 -23.61 -10.09
C TRP A 234 0.87 -24.45 -11.37
N LEU A 235 0.72 -23.83 -12.54
CA LEU A 235 0.68 -24.56 -13.82
C LEU A 235 2.05 -25.09 -14.28
N GLN A 236 3.14 -24.45 -13.85
CA GLN A 236 4.50 -24.81 -14.25
C GLN A 236 5.13 -25.94 -13.43
N ASN A 237 4.54 -26.29 -12.28
CA ASN A 237 5.12 -27.25 -11.33
C ASN A 237 4.20 -28.43 -11.08
#